data_AF-A0A936PFY1-F1
#
_entry.id   AF-A0A936PFY1-F1
#
_cell.length_a   1.000
_cell.length_b   1.000
_cell.length_c   1.000
_cell.angle_alpha   90.00
_cell.angle_beta   90.00
_cell.angle_gamma   90.00
#
_symmetry.space_group_name_H-M   'P 1'
#
loop_
_entity.id
_entity.type
_entity.pdbx_description
1 polymer ?
#
loop_
_entity_poly.entity_id
_entity_poly.type
_entity_poly.pdbx_seq_one_letter_code
_entity_poly.pdbx_strand_id
1 'polypeptide(L)'
;MKHFTIPIFVPELACPNRCIFCNQHSISGCRQQPEPDEVREIILKHLETIPVRDSHIEVGFFGGSFTGIETELQEKYLSIAYEFLIIGQIHGIRLSTRPDYINTEALSLLKRYGVSTIELGAQSLDDEVLRLSGRGHTAADVEKASGMIRSAGFKLGLQMMTGLPGDTVEKSLNTARRIVELGACCTRIYPTLVIKGTDLEKLWHKGEYQPQSMEDAIELSVRLLEIFREGNVDVIRVGLHPSEGLLDENEMLAGPFQPSFREMVESHIWKQKLLPLIQQHPQGSNIRIPVAEEELRYAIGFGSSNRKMLEKHFSKVLFVPEVSTQQKKPLIITGKQMPLPAKNTLRTIGYPVFLQTDQLVYKSISGHPDIFICQGDEGLVVAPGLPSEILKPLADTGIRMIKGLVDPGKTYPESARYNAVVTPDFIIHNLKITDPVIFETFPGRKHLHVNQGYTRCNLLALGNDHFITSDHGIERALRQVGKMVLFADPAPVKLKGQKNGFFPGCCGIFRDEVLIAGSLNHHPQKSDMLDFIETAGMEIRELFAGELTDVGGIIVIPANKESDLN
;
A
#
# COMPACT_ATOMS: atom_id res chain seq x y z
N MET A 1 9.49 6.08 -7.81
CA MET A 1 9.88 7.36 -7.18
C MET A 1 10.56 7.02 -5.86
N LYS A 2 11.80 7.49 -5.64
CA LYS A 2 12.57 7.23 -4.40
C LYS A 2 12.14 8.23 -3.32
N HIS A 3 11.93 7.75 -2.10
CA HIS A 3 11.58 8.61 -0.97
C HIS A 3 12.85 9.10 -0.26
N PHE A 4 12.92 10.41 -0.02
CA PHE A 4 13.96 11.06 0.75
C PHE A 4 13.32 11.82 1.92
N THR A 5 13.95 11.75 3.08
CA THR A 5 13.57 12.58 4.23
C THR A 5 14.76 13.42 4.62
N ILE A 6 14.59 14.73 4.65
CA ILE A 6 15.55 15.70 5.16
C ILE A 6 15.35 15.74 6.68
N PRO A 7 16.27 15.18 7.48
CA PRO A 7 16.10 15.12 8.93
C PRO A 7 16.53 16.45 9.56
N ILE A 8 15.65 17.02 10.38
CA ILE A 8 15.92 18.18 11.21
C ILE A 8 15.75 17.73 12.65
N PHE A 9 16.86 17.64 13.38
CA PHE A 9 16.85 17.19 14.77
C PHE A 9 16.59 18.39 15.68
N VAL A 10 15.46 18.36 16.38
CA VAL A 10 15.05 19.32 17.39
C VAL A 10 15.17 18.61 18.75
N PRO A 11 16.26 18.83 19.50
CA PRO A 11 16.49 18.16 20.78
C PRO A 11 15.34 18.35 21.77
N GLU A 12 15.18 17.35 22.63
CA GLU A 12 14.06 17.18 23.56
C GLU A 12 14.09 18.14 24.76
N LEU A 13 14.19 19.45 24.54
CA LEU A 13 14.12 20.45 25.63
C LEU A 13 12.72 20.50 26.29
N ALA A 14 11.69 19.99 25.62
CA ALA A 14 10.30 20.08 26.04
C ALA A 14 9.73 18.82 26.70
N CYS A 15 10.52 17.75 26.90
CA CYS A 15 10.01 16.57 27.62
C CYS A 15 10.30 16.69 29.12
N PRO A 16 9.28 16.68 29.99
CA PRO A 16 9.47 16.75 31.44
C PRO A 16 9.98 15.41 32.00
N ASN A 17 9.99 14.35 31.20
CA ASN A 17 10.28 12.99 31.63
C ASN A 17 11.67 12.57 31.19
N ARG A 18 12.48 12.08 32.13
CA ARG A 18 13.74 11.41 31.84
C ARG A 18 13.49 9.92 31.75
N CYS A 19 13.20 9.42 30.55
CA CYS A 19 13.05 7.97 30.34
C CYS A 19 14.35 7.26 30.72
N ILE A 20 14.24 6.08 31.34
CA ILE A 20 15.40 5.41 31.93
C ILE A 20 16.45 4.99 30.91
N PHE A 21 16.07 4.83 29.64
CA PHE A 21 16.92 4.43 28.52
C PHE A 21 17.39 5.61 27.66
N CYS A 22 16.89 6.82 27.93
CA CYS A 22 17.10 7.97 27.06
C CYS A 22 18.32 8.77 27.52
N ASN A 23 19.35 8.82 26.67
CA ASN A 23 20.39 9.84 26.70
C ASN A 23 20.50 10.46 25.31
N GLN A 24 19.67 11.49 25.05
CA GLN A 24 19.58 12.12 23.74
C GLN A 24 20.88 12.79 23.28
N HIS A 25 21.81 13.11 24.19
CA HIS A 25 23.13 13.64 23.81
C HIS A 25 23.89 12.66 22.93
N SER A 26 23.92 11.38 23.33
CA SER A 26 24.55 10.28 22.59
C SER A 26 23.72 9.85 21.37
N ILE A 27 22.39 9.89 21.47
CA ILE A 27 21.49 9.35 20.42
C ILE A 27 21.28 10.31 19.25
N SER A 28 21.11 11.62 19.50
CA SER A 28 20.79 12.61 18.46
C SER A 28 22.00 13.34 17.89
N GLY A 29 23.12 13.41 18.64
CA GLY A 29 24.33 14.14 18.24
C GLY A 29 24.24 15.67 18.30
N CYS A 30 23.06 16.24 18.61
CA CYS A 30 22.83 17.69 18.65
C CYS A 30 22.72 18.21 20.09
N ARG A 31 23.50 19.25 20.43
CA ARG A 31 23.54 19.84 21.79
C ARG A 31 22.56 21.00 22.02
N GLN A 32 22.12 21.66 20.96
CA GLN A 32 21.25 22.84 21.00
C GLN A 32 20.15 22.71 19.96
N GLN A 33 19.01 23.36 20.20
CA GLN A 33 17.98 23.50 19.18
C GLN A 33 18.55 24.31 18.02
N PRO A 34 18.34 23.86 16.76
CA PRO A 34 18.84 24.59 15.62
C PRO A 34 18.14 25.93 15.55
N GLU A 35 18.90 27.02 15.33
CA GLU A 35 18.25 28.30 15.09
C GLU A 35 17.39 28.22 13.80
N PRO A 36 16.30 28.99 13.67
CA PRO A 36 15.46 28.94 12.48
C PRO A 36 16.23 29.09 11.16
N ASP A 37 17.27 29.93 11.11
CA ASP A 37 18.09 30.06 9.90
C ASP A 37 18.90 28.78 9.60
N GLU A 38 19.36 28.05 10.62
CA GLU A 38 20.04 26.76 10.44
C GLU A 38 19.09 25.70 9.85
N VAL A 39 17.81 25.71 10.25
CA VAL A 39 16.79 24.82 9.67
C VAL A 39 16.68 25.04 8.16
N ARG A 40 16.68 26.31 7.72
CA ARG A 40 16.66 26.66 6.29
C ARG A 40 17.92 26.18 5.58
N GLU A 41 19.10 26.41 6.16
CA GLU A 41 20.38 25.95 5.60
C GLU A 41 20.45 24.43 5.45
N ILE A 42 19.98 23.69 6.46
CA ILE A 42 19.92 22.22 6.43
C ILE A 42 19.06 21.75 5.25
N ILE A 43 17.89 22.36 5.03
CA ILE A 43 17.01 22.00 3.91
C ILE A 43 17.71 22.25 2.58
N LEU A 44 18.28 23.44 2.38
CA LEU A 44 18.98 23.80 1.15
C LEU A 44 20.14 22.85 0.85
N LYS A 45 21.00 22.57 1.84
CA LYS A 45 22.14 21.67 1.69
C LYS A 45 21.74 20.26 1.28
N HIS A 46 20.63 19.73 1.83
CA HIS A 46 20.15 18.41 1.43
C HIS A 46 19.56 18.43 0.02
N LEU A 47 18.79 19.47 -0.33
CA LEU A 47 18.21 19.61 -1.68
C LEU A 47 19.28 19.65 -2.78
N GLU A 48 20.47 20.18 -2.51
CA GLU A 48 21.60 20.14 -3.45
C GLU A 48 22.09 18.71 -3.77
N THR A 49 21.93 17.79 -2.83
CA THR A 49 22.42 16.40 -2.95
C THR A 49 21.35 15.42 -3.44
N ILE A 50 20.07 15.77 -3.32
CA ILE A 50 18.96 14.90 -3.68
C ILE A 50 18.66 15.02 -5.18
N PRO A 51 18.58 13.91 -5.94
CA PRO A 51 18.23 13.96 -7.35
C PRO A 51 16.86 14.60 -7.58
N VAL A 52 16.78 15.59 -8.47
CA VAL A 52 15.53 16.34 -8.74
C VAL A 52 14.48 15.49 -9.46
N ARG A 53 14.89 14.50 -10.26
CA ARG A 53 13.99 13.61 -11.00
C ARG A 53 13.68 12.35 -10.18
N ASP A 54 12.43 11.90 -10.24
CA ASP A 54 11.93 10.67 -9.61
C ASP A 54 12.12 10.60 -8.08
N SER A 55 12.10 11.75 -7.39
CA SER A 55 12.23 11.85 -5.93
C SER A 55 10.97 12.40 -5.27
N HIS A 56 10.58 11.78 -4.15
CA HIS A 56 9.59 12.31 -3.21
C HIS A 56 10.33 12.76 -1.96
N ILE A 57 10.34 14.06 -1.70
CA ILE A 57 11.16 14.67 -0.66
C ILE A 57 10.25 15.14 0.47
N GLU A 58 10.53 14.74 1.70
CA GLU A 58 9.83 15.23 2.90
C GLU A 58 10.82 15.89 3.86
N VAL A 59 10.39 16.95 4.55
CA VAL A 59 11.12 17.49 5.70
C VAL A 59 10.60 16.82 6.97
N GLY A 60 11.50 16.31 7.81
CA GLY A 60 11.17 15.60 9.03
C GLY A 60 11.74 16.24 10.28
N PHE A 61 10.89 16.75 11.17
CA PHE A 61 11.30 17.22 12.49
C PHE A 61 11.38 16.06 13.48
N PHE A 62 12.59 15.69 13.90
CA PHE A 62 12.85 14.55 14.78
C PHE A 62 13.35 15.00 16.15
N GLY A 63 13.00 14.25 17.20
CA GLY A 63 13.36 14.58 18.58
C GLY A 63 12.33 14.10 19.59
N GLY A 64 11.12 13.77 19.13
CA GLY A 64 10.10 13.06 19.90
C GLY A 64 9.22 13.95 20.78
N SER A 65 9.36 15.28 20.73
CA SER A 65 8.59 16.24 21.53
C SER A 65 8.22 17.53 20.79
N PHE A 66 8.19 17.52 19.45
CA PHE A 66 8.05 18.75 18.66
C PHE A 66 6.84 19.61 19.08
N THR A 67 5.68 19.01 19.33
CA THR A 67 4.47 19.78 19.71
C THR A 67 4.48 20.29 21.16
N GLY A 68 5.50 19.92 21.95
CA GLY A 68 5.70 20.40 23.31
C GLY A 68 6.64 21.60 23.44
N ILE A 69 7.37 21.99 22.38
CA ILE A 69 8.21 23.20 22.42
C ILE A 69 7.32 24.45 22.39
N GLU A 70 7.89 25.63 22.68
CA GLU A 70 7.15 26.90 22.61
C GLU A 70 6.46 27.10 21.26
N THR A 71 5.17 27.48 21.26
CA THR A 71 4.36 27.57 20.06
C THR A 71 4.95 28.52 19.02
N GLU A 72 5.54 29.64 19.44
CA GLU A 72 6.21 30.58 18.54
C GLU A 72 7.38 29.93 17.78
N LEU A 73 8.13 29.05 18.44
CA LEU A 73 9.23 28.33 17.82
C LEU A 73 8.74 27.23 16.87
N GLN A 74 7.66 26.52 17.24
CA GLN A 74 6.98 25.58 16.33
C GLN A 74 6.58 26.29 15.03
N GLU A 75 5.96 27.48 15.15
CA GLU A 75 5.55 28.27 14.00
C GLU A 75 6.72 28.68 13.11
N LYS A 76 7.84 29.15 13.70
CA LYS A 76 9.06 29.50 12.93
C LYS A 76 9.62 28.31 12.16
N TYR A 77 9.74 27.14 12.78
CA TYR A 77 10.24 25.95 12.09
C TYR A 77 9.29 25.48 10.98
N LEU A 78 8.00 25.43 11.28
CA LEU A 78 6.97 25.01 10.33
C LEU A 78 6.84 25.98 9.16
N SER A 79 6.95 27.29 9.39
CA SER A 79 6.86 28.30 8.33
C SER A 79 7.98 28.12 7.31
N ILE A 80 9.21 27.86 7.76
CA ILE A 80 10.35 27.59 6.87
C ILE A 80 10.07 26.37 6.01
N ALA A 81 9.71 25.22 6.60
CA ALA A 81 9.41 24.01 5.83
C ALA A 81 8.22 24.22 4.89
N TYR A 82 7.21 24.99 5.30
CA TYR A 82 6.04 25.30 4.51
C TYR A 82 6.37 26.16 3.28
N GLU A 83 7.32 27.10 3.37
CA GLU A 83 7.84 27.86 2.22
C GLU A 83 8.36 26.91 1.12
N PHE A 84 9.15 25.90 1.48
CA PHE A 84 9.66 24.89 0.54
C PHE A 84 8.55 24.01 -0.06
N LEU A 85 7.49 23.75 0.72
CA LEU A 85 6.34 22.94 0.29
C LEU A 85 5.52 23.68 -0.77
N ILE A 86 5.19 24.95 -0.55
CA ILE A 86 4.33 25.72 -1.48
C ILE A 86 5.01 26.02 -2.82
N ILE A 87 6.34 26.11 -2.86
CA ILE A 87 7.10 26.27 -4.10
C ILE A 87 7.41 24.93 -4.80
N GLY A 88 6.97 23.80 -4.22
CA GLY A 88 7.12 22.47 -4.81
C GLY A 88 8.53 21.87 -4.77
N GLN A 89 9.42 22.39 -3.91
CA GLN A 89 10.76 21.79 -3.71
C GLN A 89 10.73 20.58 -2.79
N ILE A 90 9.75 20.52 -1.89
CA ILE A 90 9.43 19.34 -1.08
C ILE A 90 7.97 18.94 -1.30
N HIS A 91 7.63 17.71 -0.93
CA HIS A 91 6.35 17.06 -1.19
C HIS A 91 5.56 16.74 0.09
N GLY A 92 6.16 16.97 1.26
CA GLY A 92 5.49 16.75 2.54
C GLY A 92 6.32 17.21 3.72
N ILE A 93 5.63 17.43 4.84
CA ILE A 93 6.25 17.73 6.13
C ILE A 93 5.77 16.66 7.12
N ARG A 94 6.72 16.12 7.88
CA ARG A 94 6.45 15.15 8.94
C ARG A 94 7.14 15.56 10.24
N LEU A 95 6.65 15.07 11.36
CA LEU A 95 7.27 15.31 12.66
C LEU A 95 7.07 14.14 13.61
N SER A 96 7.94 14.05 14.62
CA SER A 96 7.75 13.17 15.76
C SER A 96 7.44 13.91 17.05
N THR A 97 6.46 13.40 17.81
CA THR A 97 6.07 13.98 19.10
C THR A 97 5.59 12.92 20.10
N ARG A 98 5.27 13.36 21.32
CA ARG A 98 4.67 12.52 22.35
C ARG A 98 3.15 12.44 22.19
N PRO A 99 2.52 11.30 22.52
CA PRO A 99 1.06 11.16 22.48
C PRO A 99 0.32 12.19 23.32
N ASP A 100 0.80 12.47 24.52
CA ASP A 100 0.23 13.41 25.49
C ASP A 100 0.35 14.89 25.08
N TYR A 101 1.10 15.19 24.01
CA TYR A 101 1.22 16.55 23.44
C TYR A 101 0.31 16.77 22.22
N ILE A 102 -0.58 15.82 21.92
CA ILE A 102 -1.57 15.96 20.87
C ILE A 102 -2.87 16.49 21.48
N ASN A 103 -3.26 17.69 21.04
CA ASN A 103 -4.55 18.30 21.30
C ASN A 103 -5.07 19.00 20.02
N THR A 104 -6.27 19.56 20.09
CA THR A 104 -6.94 20.19 18.94
C THR A 104 -6.15 21.39 18.41
N GLU A 105 -5.56 22.18 19.31
CA GLU A 105 -4.77 23.37 19.01
C GLU A 105 -3.50 23.00 18.25
N ALA A 106 -2.76 22.00 18.73
CA ALA A 106 -1.58 21.46 18.08
C ALA A 106 -1.93 20.93 16.69
N LEU A 107 -2.96 20.09 16.55
CA LEU A 107 -3.36 19.56 15.24
C LEU A 107 -3.78 20.67 14.26
N SER A 108 -4.46 21.71 14.76
CA SER A 108 -4.87 22.86 13.95
C SER A 108 -3.65 23.65 13.44
N LEU A 109 -2.66 23.86 14.31
CA LEU A 109 -1.39 24.48 13.97
C LEU A 109 -0.65 23.66 12.89
N LEU A 110 -0.48 22.36 13.11
CA LEU A 110 0.20 21.48 12.16
C LEU A 110 -0.49 21.45 10.79
N LYS A 111 -1.83 21.47 10.76
CA LYS A 111 -2.61 21.50 9.53
C LYS A 111 -2.38 22.79 8.74
N ARG A 112 -2.30 23.93 9.42
CA ARG A 112 -2.07 25.25 8.82
C ARG A 112 -0.78 25.29 8.00
N TYR A 113 0.26 24.61 8.48
CA TYR A 113 1.58 24.56 7.85
C TYR A 113 1.80 23.31 6.99
N GLY A 114 0.73 22.62 6.54
CA GLY A 114 0.85 21.56 5.55
C GLY A 114 1.51 20.26 6.03
N VAL A 115 1.57 20.03 7.34
CA VAL A 115 2.04 18.75 7.88
C VAL A 115 1.14 17.62 7.39
N SER A 116 1.74 16.55 6.88
CA SER A 116 1.03 15.40 6.31
C SER A 116 1.09 14.17 7.21
N THR A 117 2.16 14.03 8.01
CA THR A 117 2.45 12.82 8.80
C THR A 117 2.90 13.16 10.21
N ILE A 118 2.31 12.49 11.20
CA ILE A 118 2.67 12.64 12.62
C ILE A 118 3.09 11.26 13.14
N GLU A 119 4.32 11.17 13.65
CA GLU A 119 4.87 9.97 14.29
C GLU A 119 4.81 10.11 15.82
N LEU A 120 4.09 9.22 16.51
CA LEU A 120 4.05 9.20 17.97
C LEU A 120 5.11 8.26 18.54
N GLY A 121 5.84 8.75 19.54
CA GLY A 121 6.72 7.93 20.37
C GLY A 121 5.94 7.08 21.38
N ALA A 122 5.23 6.06 20.90
CA ALA A 122 4.47 5.11 21.73
C ALA A 122 5.40 4.23 22.56
N GLN A 123 6.46 3.69 21.95
CA GLN A 123 7.43 2.74 22.50
C GLN A 123 6.84 1.38 22.88
N SER A 124 5.77 1.37 23.68
CA SER A 124 4.99 0.19 24.02
C SER A 124 3.51 0.55 24.12
N LEU A 125 2.63 -0.43 23.98
CA LEU A 125 1.20 -0.31 24.30
C LEU A 125 0.84 -1.17 25.53
N ASP A 126 1.84 -1.47 26.37
CA ASP A 126 1.70 -2.11 27.68
C ASP A 126 2.07 -1.12 28.80
N ASP A 127 1.09 -0.81 29.66
CA ASP A 127 1.25 0.23 30.69
C ASP A 127 2.31 -0.10 31.75
N GLU A 128 2.56 -1.39 32.02
CA GLU A 128 3.64 -1.77 32.94
C GLU A 128 5.00 -1.44 32.34
N VAL A 129 5.22 -1.77 31.06
CA VAL A 129 6.46 -1.43 30.33
C VAL A 129 6.67 0.08 30.28
N LEU A 130 5.62 0.85 29.96
CA LEU A 130 5.68 2.31 29.90
C LEU A 130 6.02 2.94 31.26
N ARG A 131 5.41 2.42 32.35
CA ARG A 131 5.64 2.86 33.72
C ARG A 131 7.05 2.56 34.18
N LEU A 132 7.53 1.32 33.99
CA LEU A 132 8.89 0.91 34.35
C LEU A 132 9.94 1.71 33.55
N SER A 133 9.62 2.07 32.31
CA SER A 133 10.50 2.86 31.45
C SER A 133 10.50 4.37 31.77
N GLY A 134 9.62 4.84 32.65
CA GLY A 134 9.49 6.26 32.97
C GLY A 134 9.03 7.11 31.78
N ARG A 135 8.13 6.59 30.94
CA ARG A 135 7.70 7.30 29.72
C ARG A 135 6.80 8.51 30.01
N GLY A 136 5.99 8.42 31.07
CA GLY A 136 5.09 9.49 31.52
C GLY A 136 3.83 9.68 30.68
N HIS A 137 3.46 8.68 29.86
CA HIS A 137 2.17 8.55 29.17
C HIS A 137 1.72 7.09 29.23
N THR A 138 0.43 6.85 28.97
CA THR A 138 -0.20 5.52 28.99
C THR A 138 -0.55 5.02 27.59
N ALA A 139 -0.85 3.73 27.45
CA ALA A 139 -1.38 3.17 26.21
C ALA A 139 -2.67 3.91 25.77
N ALA A 140 -3.53 4.28 26.71
CA ALA A 140 -4.75 5.04 26.44
C ALA A 140 -4.47 6.43 25.82
N ASP A 141 -3.40 7.11 26.24
CA ASP A 141 -2.98 8.38 25.63
C ASP A 141 -2.56 8.18 24.16
N VAL A 142 -1.85 7.08 23.87
CA VAL A 142 -1.49 6.69 22.50
C VAL A 142 -2.74 6.43 21.66
N GLU A 143 -3.71 5.68 22.18
CA GLU A 143 -4.96 5.36 21.47
C GLU A 143 -5.75 6.64 21.16
N LYS A 144 -5.91 7.52 22.16
CA LYS A 144 -6.59 8.81 22.02
C LYS A 144 -5.91 9.68 20.97
N ALA A 145 -4.61 9.89 21.08
CA ALA A 145 -3.84 10.71 20.14
C ALA A 145 -3.90 10.14 18.71
N SER A 146 -3.82 8.82 18.56
CA SER A 146 -3.95 8.12 17.28
C SER A 146 -5.31 8.39 16.62
N GLY A 147 -6.39 8.32 17.40
CA GLY A 147 -7.74 8.65 16.94
C GLY A 147 -7.88 10.11 16.49
N MET A 148 -7.30 11.05 17.25
CA MET A 148 -7.32 12.49 16.92
C MET A 148 -6.56 12.79 15.62
N ILE A 149 -5.34 12.26 15.48
CA ILE A 149 -4.49 12.43 14.29
C ILE A 149 -5.19 11.94 13.04
N ARG A 150 -5.77 10.73 13.09
CA ARG A 150 -6.46 10.13 11.94
C ARG A 150 -7.74 10.89 11.59
N SER A 151 -8.51 11.31 12.60
CA SER A 151 -9.75 12.08 12.39
C SER A 151 -9.47 13.45 11.77
N ALA A 152 -8.32 14.06 12.06
CA ALA A 152 -7.87 15.30 11.43
C ALA A 152 -7.23 15.09 10.02
N GLY A 153 -7.21 13.85 9.53
CA GLY A 153 -6.76 13.49 8.18
C GLY A 153 -5.24 13.49 8.01
N PHE A 154 -4.47 13.33 9.08
CA PHE A 154 -3.03 13.11 9.00
C PHE A 154 -2.72 11.61 8.83
N LYS A 155 -1.56 11.31 8.23
CA LYS A 155 -0.96 9.98 8.29
C LYS A 155 -0.40 9.75 9.69
N LEU A 156 -0.71 8.59 10.28
CA LEU A 156 -0.25 8.21 11.62
C LEU A 156 0.95 7.26 11.52
N GLY A 157 2.05 7.60 12.17
CA GLY A 157 3.13 6.66 12.47
C GLY A 157 3.21 6.36 13.97
N LEU A 158 3.51 5.13 14.35
CA LEU A 158 3.71 4.76 15.76
C LEU A 158 5.08 4.09 15.90
N GLN A 159 5.94 4.66 16.75
CA GLN A 159 7.27 4.10 17.01
C GLN A 159 7.20 3.11 18.16
N MET A 160 7.86 1.96 18.03
CA MET A 160 7.96 0.95 19.08
C MET A 160 9.41 0.64 19.45
N MET A 161 9.59 0.21 20.69
CA MET A 161 10.85 -0.29 21.22
C MET A 161 10.67 -1.72 21.73
N THR A 162 11.70 -2.54 21.62
CA THR A 162 11.70 -3.90 22.14
C THR A 162 12.74 -4.05 23.25
N GLY A 163 12.47 -4.94 24.21
CA GLY A 163 13.40 -5.24 25.29
C GLY A 163 13.50 -4.13 26.33
N LEU A 164 12.49 -3.27 26.44
CA LEU A 164 12.39 -2.32 27.55
C LEU A 164 12.20 -3.06 28.89
N PRO A 165 12.47 -2.44 30.05
CA PRO A 165 12.22 -3.09 31.33
C PRO A 165 10.76 -3.52 31.51
N GLY A 166 10.57 -4.81 31.85
CA GLY A 166 9.26 -5.47 31.95
C GLY A 166 8.65 -5.90 30.61
N ASP A 167 9.34 -5.67 29.49
CA ASP A 167 8.90 -6.13 28.17
C ASP A 167 9.19 -7.62 27.97
N THR A 168 8.33 -8.26 27.19
CA THR A 168 8.45 -9.67 26.80
C THR A 168 8.14 -9.81 25.31
N VAL A 169 8.52 -10.94 24.72
CA VAL A 169 8.19 -11.24 23.32
C VAL A 169 6.68 -11.10 23.07
N GLU A 170 5.83 -11.59 23.97
CA GLU A 170 4.38 -11.49 23.83
C GLU A 170 3.87 -10.05 23.88
N LYS A 171 4.39 -9.24 24.81
CA LYS A 171 4.04 -7.81 24.94
C LYS A 171 4.46 -7.01 23.71
N SER A 172 5.66 -7.25 23.19
CA SER A 172 6.15 -6.66 21.95
C SER A 172 5.26 -7.02 20.75
N LEU A 173 4.88 -8.30 20.60
CA LEU A 173 3.99 -8.74 19.52
C LEU A 173 2.58 -8.16 19.66
N ASN A 174 2.06 -8.07 20.89
CA ASN A 174 0.77 -7.42 21.15
C ASN A 174 0.81 -5.93 20.79
N THR A 175 1.89 -5.24 21.15
CA THR A 175 2.12 -3.84 20.75
C THR A 175 2.10 -3.69 19.23
N ALA A 176 2.76 -4.56 18.48
CA ALA A 176 2.73 -4.52 17.01
C ALA A 176 1.31 -4.71 16.44
N ARG A 177 0.54 -5.68 16.94
CA ARG A 177 -0.86 -5.87 16.51
C ARG A 177 -1.71 -4.65 16.81
N ARG A 178 -1.56 -4.06 18.00
CA ARG A 178 -2.28 -2.84 18.39
C ARG A 178 -1.90 -1.65 17.51
N ILE A 179 -0.63 -1.51 17.11
CA ILE A 179 -0.20 -0.48 16.15
C ILE A 179 -0.95 -0.61 14.81
N VAL A 180 -1.09 -1.84 14.30
CA VAL A 180 -1.86 -2.12 13.07
C VAL A 180 -3.33 -1.73 13.28
N GLU A 181 -3.95 -2.16 14.38
CA GLU A 181 -5.36 -1.90 14.68
C GLU A 181 -5.68 -0.40 14.85
N LEU A 182 -4.75 0.38 15.40
CA LEU A 182 -4.89 1.84 15.53
C LEU A 182 -4.83 2.56 14.17
N GLY A 183 -4.46 1.85 13.10
CA GLY A 183 -4.43 2.37 11.74
C GLY A 183 -3.20 3.20 11.44
N ALA A 184 -2.07 2.88 12.06
CA ALA A 184 -0.78 3.44 11.68
C ALA A 184 -0.44 3.03 10.24
N CYS A 185 0.05 3.97 9.42
CA CYS A 185 0.54 3.65 8.08
C CYS A 185 2.03 3.27 8.08
N CYS A 186 2.77 3.65 9.12
CA CYS A 186 4.17 3.31 9.28
C CYS A 186 4.57 3.12 10.75
N THR A 187 5.70 2.43 10.95
CA THR A 187 6.28 2.15 12.27
C THR A 187 7.81 2.10 12.23
N ARG A 188 8.42 2.21 13.40
CA ARG A 188 9.86 2.02 13.62
C ARG A 188 10.06 1.03 14.74
N ILE A 189 11.02 0.12 14.57
CA ILE A 189 11.36 -0.90 15.55
C ILE A 189 12.75 -0.60 16.10
N TYR A 190 12.84 -0.30 17.39
CA TYR A 190 14.10 0.02 18.07
C TYR A 190 14.38 -0.94 19.22
N PRO A 191 15.31 -1.89 19.05
CA PRO A 191 15.83 -2.65 20.18
C PRO A 191 16.46 -1.74 21.22
N THR A 192 16.19 -2.00 22.49
CA THR A 192 16.66 -1.17 23.61
C THR A 192 18.16 -1.39 23.84
N LEU A 193 18.91 -0.29 23.97
CA LEU A 193 20.34 -0.28 24.29
C LEU A 193 20.59 0.31 25.68
N VAL A 194 21.68 -0.13 26.31
CA VAL A 194 22.21 0.48 27.53
C VAL A 194 23.23 1.54 27.12
N ILE A 195 22.89 2.80 27.37
CA ILE A 195 23.73 3.96 27.05
C ILE A 195 24.29 4.54 28.34
N LYS A 196 25.54 4.99 28.32
CA LYS A 196 26.19 5.64 29.45
C LYS A 196 25.42 6.87 29.92
N GLY A 197 25.39 7.10 31.23
CA GLY A 197 24.69 8.19 31.89
C GLY A 197 23.17 8.01 32.01
N THR A 198 22.64 6.86 31.63
CA THR A 198 21.20 6.54 31.75
C THR A 198 20.88 5.84 33.08
N ASP A 199 19.62 5.84 33.50
CA ASP A 199 19.23 5.02 34.66
C ASP A 199 19.23 3.52 34.31
N LEU A 200 19.08 3.17 33.03
CA LEU A 200 19.20 1.81 32.53
C LEU A 200 20.63 1.24 32.72
N GLU A 201 21.67 2.05 32.59
CA GLU A 201 23.06 1.67 32.95
C GLU A 201 23.15 1.23 34.41
N LYS A 202 22.52 1.97 35.33
CA LYS A 202 22.54 1.64 36.76
C LYS A 202 21.84 0.31 37.03
N LEU A 203 20.69 0.07 36.39
CA LEU A 203 19.96 -1.19 36.51
C LEU A 203 20.76 -2.36 35.93
N TRP A 204 21.43 -2.14 34.79
CA TRP A 204 22.29 -3.13 34.16
C TRP A 204 23.48 -3.52 35.05
N HIS A 205 24.20 -2.54 35.62
CA HIS A 205 25.31 -2.82 36.55
C HIS A 205 24.90 -3.56 37.82
N LYS A 206 23.65 -3.37 38.28
CA LYS A 206 23.09 -4.12 39.42
C LYS A 206 22.58 -5.51 39.05
N GLY A 207 22.52 -5.85 37.76
CA GLY A 207 21.92 -7.10 37.27
C GLY A 207 20.39 -7.12 37.30
N GLU A 208 19.74 -5.98 37.56
CA GLU A 208 18.28 -5.83 37.59
C GLU A 208 17.67 -5.68 36.18
N TYR A 209 18.50 -5.43 35.17
CA TYR A 209 18.12 -5.38 33.76
C TYR A 209 19.19 -6.03 32.88
N GLN A 210 18.76 -6.80 31.88
CA GLN A 210 19.63 -7.28 30.81
C GLN A 210 19.01 -6.92 29.46
N PRO A 211 19.76 -6.28 28.54
CA PRO A 211 19.26 -6.04 27.20
C PRO A 211 19.15 -7.35 26.41
N GLN A 212 18.37 -7.33 25.34
CA GLN A 212 18.25 -8.47 24.44
C GLN A 212 19.62 -8.86 23.87
N SER A 213 19.83 -10.16 23.66
CA SER A 213 20.93 -10.60 22.81
C SER A 213 20.69 -10.17 21.37
N MET A 214 21.75 -10.13 20.56
CA MET A 214 21.62 -9.85 19.11
C MET A 214 20.70 -10.88 18.42
N GLU A 215 20.78 -12.15 18.82
CA GLU A 215 19.97 -13.23 18.26
C GLU A 215 18.49 -13.07 18.63
N ASP A 216 18.18 -12.82 19.91
CA ASP A 216 16.80 -12.61 20.36
C ASP A 216 16.16 -11.37 19.72
N ALA A 217 16.94 -10.30 19.56
CA ALA A 217 16.48 -9.07 18.92
C ALA A 217 16.17 -9.30 17.43
N ILE A 218 16.99 -10.10 16.73
CA ILE A 218 16.75 -10.49 15.34
C ILE A 218 15.48 -11.33 15.24
N GLU A 219 15.36 -12.40 16.04
CA GLU A 219 14.22 -13.32 16.01
C GLU A 219 12.90 -12.60 16.30
N LEU A 220 12.87 -11.74 17.32
CA LEU A 220 11.69 -10.92 17.60
C LEU A 220 11.39 -9.97 16.45
N SER A 221 12.41 -9.31 15.88
CA SER A 221 12.23 -8.39 14.76
C SER A 221 11.66 -9.07 13.51
N VAL A 222 12.04 -10.33 13.23
CA VAL A 222 11.45 -11.13 12.14
C VAL A 222 9.94 -11.25 12.33
N ARG A 223 9.49 -11.68 13.51
CA ARG A 223 8.07 -11.87 13.83
C ARG A 223 7.30 -10.55 13.80
N LEU A 224 7.92 -9.46 14.24
CA LEU A 224 7.31 -8.12 14.17
C LEU A 224 7.16 -7.65 12.71
N LEU A 225 8.18 -7.88 11.86
CA LEU A 225 8.10 -7.54 10.44
C LEU A 225 6.97 -8.31 9.73
N GLU A 226 6.74 -9.57 10.07
CA GLU A 226 5.62 -10.36 9.54
C GLU A 226 4.26 -9.71 9.89
N ILE A 227 4.03 -9.38 11.17
CA ILE A 227 2.80 -8.72 11.62
C ILE A 227 2.57 -7.41 10.86
N PHE A 228 3.61 -6.57 10.72
CA PHE A 228 3.47 -5.29 10.02
C PHE A 228 3.26 -5.46 8.51
N ARG A 229 3.91 -6.44 7.87
CA ARG A 229 3.69 -6.78 6.46
C ARG A 229 2.25 -7.23 6.22
N GLU A 230 1.72 -8.12 7.06
CA GLU A 230 0.32 -8.57 7.00
C GLU A 230 -0.65 -7.41 7.24
N GLY A 231 -0.31 -6.51 8.17
CA GLY A 231 -1.09 -5.31 8.50
C GLY A 231 -0.97 -4.16 7.48
N ASN A 232 -0.17 -4.30 6.42
CA ASN A 232 0.18 -3.23 5.47
C ASN A 232 0.72 -1.95 6.15
N VAL A 233 1.50 -2.11 7.22
CA VAL A 233 2.19 -1.02 7.91
C VAL A 233 3.64 -0.99 7.45
N ASP A 234 4.07 0.16 6.92
CA ASP A 234 5.43 0.31 6.43
C ASP A 234 6.43 0.42 7.58
N VAL A 235 7.40 -0.49 7.63
CA VAL A 235 8.45 -0.49 8.66
C VAL A 235 9.64 0.32 8.14
N ILE A 236 9.58 1.63 8.34
CA ILE A 236 10.54 2.60 7.79
C ILE A 236 11.92 2.50 8.45
N ARG A 237 12.03 1.88 9.64
CA ARG A 237 13.31 1.65 10.32
C ARG A 237 13.25 0.41 11.22
N VAL A 238 14.33 -0.37 11.20
CA VAL A 238 14.59 -1.43 12.18
C VAL A 238 16.04 -1.27 12.67
N GLY A 239 16.21 -1.10 13.98
CA GLY A 239 17.48 -0.72 14.58
C GLY A 239 17.71 0.79 14.61
N LEU A 240 18.58 1.24 15.52
CA LEU A 240 18.87 2.67 15.73
C LEU A 240 19.71 3.26 14.60
N HIS A 241 19.62 4.59 14.42
CA HIS A 241 20.50 5.31 13.51
C HIS A 241 21.91 5.39 14.12
N PRO A 242 22.99 5.11 13.37
CA PRO A 242 24.34 5.29 13.88
C PRO A 242 24.64 6.80 13.97
N SER A 243 24.47 7.39 15.14
CA SER A 243 25.05 8.70 15.47
C SER A 243 26.52 8.53 15.84
N GLU A 244 27.33 9.60 15.76
CA GLU A 244 28.74 9.55 16.21
C GLU A 244 28.87 9.07 17.66
N GLY A 245 27.93 9.46 18.54
CA GLY A 245 27.88 8.99 19.93
C GLY A 245 27.58 7.48 20.06
N LEU A 246 26.66 6.93 19.25
CA LEU A 246 26.36 5.49 19.28
C LEU A 246 27.44 4.61 18.63
N LEU A 247 28.31 5.22 17.81
CA LEU A 247 29.48 4.56 17.23
C LEU A 247 30.69 4.58 18.19
N ASP A 248 30.67 5.40 19.24
CA ASP A 248 31.66 5.37 20.31
C ASP A 248 31.34 4.22 21.28
N GLU A 249 32.21 3.21 21.31
CA GLU A 249 32.13 2.07 22.22
C GLU A 249 32.13 2.49 23.71
N ASN A 250 32.57 3.72 24.02
CA ASN A 250 32.54 4.25 25.38
C ASN A 250 31.18 4.84 25.79
N GLU A 251 30.27 5.10 24.85
CA GLU A 251 28.92 5.60 25.14
C GLU A 251 27.86 4.50 25.07
N MET A 252 28.02 3.51 24.19
CA MET A 252 27.12 2.36 24.08
C MET A 252 27.68 1.16 24.86
N LEU A 253 27.08 0.88 26.02
CA LEU A 253 27.62 -0.08 27.00
C LEU A 253 27.17 -1.52 26.76
N ALA A 254 25.92 -1.72 26.33
CA ALA A 254 25.37 -3.05 26.07
C ALA A 254 24.11 -3.01 25.19
N GLY A 255 23.79 -4.15 24.57
CA GLY A 255 22.57 -4.37 23.79
C GLY A 255 22.82 -4.62 22.29
N PRO A 256 21.75 -4.91 21.53
CA PRO A 256 21.87 -5.37 20.15
C PRO A 256 22.01 -4.19 19.17
N PHE A 257 23.20 -3.57 19.14
CA PHE A 257 23.51 -2.50 18.18
C PHE A 257 24.32 -3.02 17.00
N GLN A 258 23.81 -2.80 15.79
CA GLN A 258 24.57 -2.99 14.56
C GLN A 258 24.02 -2.05 13.46
N PRO A 259 24.86 -1.29 12.74
CA PRO A 259 24.38 -0.30 11.76
C PRO A 259 23.50 -0.87 10.62
N SER A 260 23.78 -2.11 10.21
CA SER A 260 23.03 -2.89 9.22
C SER A 260 21.99 -3.83 9.85
N PHE A 261 21.47 -3.55 11.05
CA PHE A 261 20.62 -4.48 11.79
C PHE A 261 19.43 -4.97 10.95
N ARG A 262 18.80 -4.08 10.16
CA ARG A 262 17.75 -4.46 9.21
C ARG A 262 18.21 -5.54 8.22
N GLU A 263 19.43 -5.46 7.70
CA GLU A 263 20.00 -6.47 6.81
C GLU A 263 20.17 -7.81 7.51
N MET A 264 20.57 -7.83 8.78
CA MET A 264 20.66 -9.05 9.58
C MET A 264 19.28 -9.70 9.77
N VAL A 265 18.26 -8.90 10.05
CA VAL A 265 16.88 -9.38 10.18
C VAL A 265 16.36 -9.96 8.86
N GLU A 266 16.49 -9.24 7.74
CA GLU A 266 16.08 -9.74 6.42
C GLU A 266 16.88 -10.98 5.99
N SER A 267 18.17 -11.04 6.35
CA SER A 267 19.01 -12.24 6.13
C SER A 267 18.49 -13.44 6.93
N HIS A 268 17.98 -13.21 8.14
CA HIS A 268 17.39 -14.26 8.97
C HIS A 268 16.06 -14.76 8.39
N ILE A 269 15.23 -13.87 7.83
CA ILE A 269 14.02 -14.27 7.09
C ILE A 269 14.40 -15.19 5.92
N TRP A 270 15.43 -14.82 5.16
CA TRP A 270 15.94 -15.68 4.09
C TRP A 270 16.52 -17.00 4.62
N LYS A 271 17.22 -17.01 5.75
CA LYS A 271 17.68 -18.24 6.41
C LYS A 271 16.51 -19.20 6.63
N GLN A 272 15.40 -18.73 7.19
CA GLN A 272 14.21 -19.56 7.41
C GLN A 272 13.61 -20.11 6.11
N LYS A 273 13.56 -19.31 5.03
CA LYS A 273 13.12 -19.77 3.69
C LYS A 273 14.06 -20.81 3.06
N LEU A 274 15.35 -20.73 3.34
CA LEU A 274 16.38 -21.58 2.75
C LEU A 274 16.60 -22.90 3.51
N LEU A 275 16.30 -22.96 4.81
CA LEU A 275 16.48 -24.15 5.64
C LEU A 275 15.78 -25.41 5.09
N PRO A 276 14.52 -25.35 4.59
CA PRO A 276 13.87 -26.51 3.99
C PRO A 276 14.63 -27.14 2.81
N LEU A 277 15.40 -26.35 2.04
CA LEU A 277 16.16 -26.86 0.90
C LEU A 277 17.25 -27.86 1.31
N ILE A 278 17.85 -27.67 2.49
CA ILE A 278 18.85 -28.60 3.04
C ILE A 278 18.22 -29.98 3.28
N GLN A 279 16.95 -30.01 3.72
CA GLN A 279 16.23 -31.26 4.00
C GLN A 279 15.70 -31.92 2.72
N GLN A 280 15.35 -31.13 1.71
CA GLN A 280 14.73 -31.61 0.46
C GLN A 280 15.73 -32.14 -0.56
N HIS A 281 17.02 -31.78 -0.43
CA HIS A 281 18.05 -32.16 -1.39
C HIS A 281 19.15 -33.04 -0.77
N PRO A 282 19.71 -34.02 -1.52
CA PRO A 282 20.80 -34.85 -1.03
C PRO A 282 22.07 -34.06 -0.68
N GLN A 283 22.80 -34.52 0.33
CA GLN A 283 24.11 -33.96 0.69
C GLN A 283 25.11 -34.11 -0.48
N GLY A 284 25.91 -33.08 -0.73
CA GLY A 284 26.87 -33.02 -1.84
C GLY A 284 26.26 -32.68 -3.19
N SER A 285 24.95 -32.41 -3.27
CA SER A 285 24.33 -31.91 -4.50
C SER A 285 24.69 -30.45 -4.79
N ASN A 286 24.37 -29.98 -5.99
CA ASN A 286 24.51 -28.57 -6.37
C ASN A 286 23.13 -27.91 -6.33
N ILE A 287 23.06 -26.64 -5.92
CA ILE A 287 21.82 -25.88 -5.87
C ILE A 287 21.95 -24.52 -6.57
N ARG A 288 20.91 -24.17 -7.33
CA ARG A 288 20.70 -22.85 -7.92
C ARG A 288 19.46 -22.25 -7.30
N ILE A 289 19.59 -21.06 -6.72
CA ILE A 289 18.54 -20.39 -5.97
C ILE A 289 18.21 -19.09 -6.73
N PRO A 290 17.07 -19.01 -7.42
CA PRO A 290 16.62 -17.76 -8.02
C PRO A 290 16.20 -16.79 -6.91
N VAL A 291 16.62 -15.53 -7.04
CA VAL A 291 16.33 -14.47 -6.06
C VAL A 291 16.10 -13.16 -6.81
N ALA A 292 15.09 -12.38 -6.42
CA ALA A 292 14.91 -11.02 -6.91
C ALA A 292 16.18 -10.18 -6.70
N GLU A 293 16.55 -9.34 -7.66
CA GLU A 293 17.81 -8.59 -7.64
C GLU A 293 17.97 -7.74 -6.36
N GLU A 294 16.89 -7.10 -5.92
CA GLU A 294 16.84 -6.29 -4.70
C GLU A 294 16.99 -7.10 -3.39
N GLU A 295 16.66 -8.40 -3.42
CA GLU A 295 16.74 -9.29 -2.26
C GLU A 295 18.02 -10.13 -2.24
N LEU A 296 18.82 -10.10 -3.31
CA LEU A 296 20.00 -10.95 -3.48
C LEU A 296 20.97 -10.87 -2.29
N ARG A 297 21.21 -9.66 -1.77
CA ARG A 297 22.06 -9.45 -0.60
C ARG A 297 21.53 -10.16 0.65
N TYR A 298 20.21 -10.17 0.86
CA TYR A 298 19.57 -10.81 2.01
C TYR A 298 19.58 -12.34 1.86
N ALA A 299 19.36 -12.83 0.65
CA ALA A 299 19.43 -14.27 0.36
C ALA A 299 20.83 -14.84 0.56
N ILE A 300 21.88 -14.14 0.10
CA ILE A 300 23.28 -14.48 0.39
C ILE A 300 23.56 -14.42 1.90
N GLY A 301 22.91 -13.47 2.58
CA GLY A 301 22.94 -13.26 4.01
C GLY A 301 24.07 -12.32 4.44
N PHE A 302 23.83 -11.56 5.50
CA PHE A 302 24.82 -10.70 6.13
C PHE A 302 26.11 -11.48 6.43
N GLY A 303 27.26 -10.97 5.98
CA GLY A 303 28.56 -11.66 6.10
C GLY A 303 28.64 -13.01 5.35
N SER A 304 27.81 -13.19 4.32
CA SER A 304 27.60 -14.45 3.57
C SER A 304 27.11 -15.61 4.44
N SER A 305 26.38 -15.31 5.52
CA SER A 305 25.94 -16.30 6.52
C SER A 305 25.07 -17.42 5.92
N ASN A 306 24.12 -17.09 5.05
CA ASN A 306 23.22 -18.07 4.42
C ASN A 306 23.95 -18.92 3.38
N ARG A 307 24.81 -18.29 2.57
CA ARG A 307 25.69 -19.02 1.65
C ARG A 307 26.55 -20.05 2.40
N LYS A 308 27.27 -19.62 3.45
CA LYS A 308 28.13 -20.51 4.26
C LYS A 308 27.36 -21.64 4.91
N MET A 309 26.13 -21.39 5.35
CA MET A 309 25.24 -22.43 5.89
C MET A 309 24.90 -23.48 4.81
N LEU A 310 24.54 -23.05 3.60
CA LEU A 310 24.22 -23.96 2.50
C LEU A 310 25.46 -24.73 1.99
N GLU A 311 26.63 -24.10 1.92
CA GLU A 311 27.88 -24.72 1.49
C GLU A 311 28.36 -25.85 2.42
N LYS A 312 27.81 -25.96 3.64
CA LYS A 312 28.03 -27.15 4.51
C LYS A 312 27.33 -28.40 3.99
N HIS A 313 26.29 -28.25 3.18
CA HIS A 313 25.47 -29.35 2.66
C HIS A 313 25.63 -29.55 1.15
N PHE A 314 25.73 -28.46 0.39
CA PHE A 314 25.81 -28.46 -1.07
C PHE A 314 27.25 -28.27 -1.56
N SER A 315 27.66 -29.00 -2.59
CA SER A 315 28.99 -28.83 -3.21
C SER A 315 29.14 -27.54 -4.01
N LYS A 316 28.02 -26.99 -4.51
CA LYS A 316 27.99 -25.68 -5.17
C LYS A 316 26.67 -24.97 -4.89
N VAL A 317 26.77 -23.73 -4.39
CA VAL A 317 25.62 -22.86 -4.12
C VAL A 317 25.71 -21.64 -5.03
N LEU A 318 24.70 -21.48 -5.89
CA LEU A 318 24.61 -20.34 -6.79
C LEU A 318 23.30 -19.59 -6.56
N PHE A 319 23.40 -18.39 -6.00
CA PHE A 319 22.31 -17.42 -6.04
C PHE A 319 22.31 -16.77 -7.42
N VAL A 320 21.20 -16.90 -8.14
CA VAL A 320 21.04 -16.34 -9.47
C VAL A 320 20.07 -15.17 -9.33
N PRO A 321 20.46 -13.94 -9.72
CA PRO A 321 19.49 -12.86 -9.84
C PRO A 321 18.47 -13.32 -10.88
N GLU A 322 17.26 -13.54 -10.42
CA GLU A 322 16.13 -13.62 -11.32
C GLU A 322 15.95 -12.18 -11.79
N VAL A 323 16.31 -11.91 -13.05
CA VAL A 323 15.83 -10.70 -13.71
C VAL A 323 14.34 -10.78 -13.52
N SER A 324 13.81 -9.85 -12.75
CA SER A 324 12.40 -9.81 -12.44
C SER A 324 11.65 -9.61 -13.75
N THR A 325 11.33 -10.69 -14.45
CA THR A 325 9.96 -10.90 -14.83
C THR A 325 9.24 -11.05 -13.50
N GLN A 326 8.98 -9.91 -12.83
CA GLN A 326 7.73 -9.77 -12.12
C GLN A 326 6.74 -10.41 -13.10
N GLN A 327 6.15 -11.55 -12.73
CA GLN A 327 4.80 -11.78 -13.21
C GLN A 327 4.11 -10.50 -12.79
N LYS A 328 4.02 -9.52 -13.72
CA LYS A 328 3.44 -8.23 -13.42
C LYS A 328 2.09 -8.65 -12.84
N LYS A 329 1.80 -8.24 -11.62
CA LYS A 329 0.45 -8.46 -11.12
C LYS A 329 -0.48 -7.85 -12.17
N PRO A 330 -1.56 -8.53 -12.59
CA PRO A 330 -2.46 -7.97 -13.59
C PRO A 330 -2.88 -6.57 -13.13
N LEU A 331 -2.86 -5.61 -14.04
CA LEU A 331 -3.37 -4.28 -13.74
C LEU A 331 -4.89 -4.39 -13.68
N ILE A 332 -5.50 -3.91 -12.60
CA ILE A 332 -6.95 -3.95 -12.42
C ILE A 332 -7.47 -2.52 -12.37
N ILE A 333 -8.43 -2.17 -13.22
CA ILE A 333 -9.03 -0.84 -13.25
C ILE A 333 -10.49 -0.94 -12.84
N THR A 334 -10.86 -0.19 -11.81
CA THR A 334 -12.23 -0.16 -11.28
C THR A 334 -12.54 1.20 -10.66
N GLY A 335 -13.80 1.43 -10.28
CA GLY A 335 -14.21 2.70 -9.69
C GLY A 335 -13.77 2.91 -8.25
N LYS A 336 -13.45 4.16 -7.88
CA LYS A 336 -13.06 4.55 -6.51
C LYS A 336 -14.14 4.24 -5.46
N GLN A 337 -15.39 4.15 -5.87
CA GLN A 337 -16.54 3.78 -5.04
C GLN A 337 -16.53 2.31 -4.58
N MET A 338 -15.63 1.48 -5.11
CA MET A 338 -15.42 0.11 -4.66
C MET A 338 -15.26 0.02 -3.12
N PRO A 339 -16.01 -0.88 -2.43
CA PRO A 339 -15.89 -1.09 -0.99
C PRO A 339 -14.47 -1.49 -0.57
N LEU A 340 -14.02 -1.02 0.61
CA LEU A 340 -12.65 -1.27 1.10
C LEU A 340 -12.29 -2.77 1.20
N PRO A 341 -13.17 -3.67 1.70
CA PRO A 341 -12.88 -5.11 1.69
C PRO A 341 -12.61 -5.64 0.29
N ALA A 342 -13.41 -5.23 -0.71
CA ALA A 342 -13.20 -5.63 -2.10
C ALA A 342 -11.88 -5.09 -2.67
N LYS A 343 -11.51 -3.84 -2.34
CA LYS A 343 -10.20 -3.27 -2.71
C LYS A 343 -9.04 -4.09 -2.16
N ASN A 344 -9.16 -4.57 -0.93
CA ASN A 344 -8.13 -5.41 -0.30
C ASN A 344 -8.00 -6.75 -1.03
N THR A 345 -9.11 -7.41 -1.37
CA THR A 345 -9.10 -8.64 -2.17
C THR A 345 -8.52 -8.41 -3.56
N LEU A 346 -8.86 -7.32 -4.25
CA LEU A 346 -8.25 -7.00 -5.56
C LEU A 346 -6.73 -6.82 -5.50
N ARG A 347 -6.17 -6.32 -4.38
CA ARG A 347 -4.71 -6.19 -4.19
C ARG A 347 -3.99 -7.54 -4.04
N THR A 348 -4.72 -8.59 -3.65
CA THR A 348 -4.17 -9.95 -3.64
C THR A 348 -4.13 -10.55 -5.05
N ILE A 349 -5.09 -10.16 -5.91
CA ILE A 349 -5.20 -10.59 -7.31
C ILE A 349 -4.22 -9.84 -8.22
N GLY A 350 -4.16 -8.51 -8.09
CA GLY A 350 -3.52 -7.63 -9.06
C GLY A 350 -3.01 -6.31 -8.47
N TYR A 351 -2.65 -5.38 -9.35
CA TYR A 351 -2.38 -3.98 -8.99
C TYR A 351 -3.62 -3.13 -9.32
N PRO A 352 -4.51 -2.85 -8.35
CA PRO A 352 -5.70 -2.07 -8.62
C PRO A 352 -5.41 -0.57 -8.70
N VAL A 353 -5.94 0.06 -9.75
CA VAL A 353 -5.96 1.51 -9.96
C VAL A 353 -7.42 1.96 -9.98
N PHE A 354 -7.71 2.99 -9.21
CA PHE A 354 -9.07 3.44 -8.96
C PHE A 354 -9.39 4.71 -9.74
N LEU A 355 -10.33 4.60 -10.69
CA LEU A 355 -10.76 5.74 -11.49
C LEU A 355 -11.65 6.69 -10.67
N GLN A 356 -11.37 7.98 -10.79
CA GLN A 356 -12.28 9.07 -10.44
C GLN A 356 -12.11 10.20 -11.46
N THR A 357 -13.20 10.59 -12.11
CA THR A 357 -13.22 11.72 -13.05
C THR A 357 -14.25 12.74 -12.61
N ASP A 358 -13.85 13.77 -11.88
CA ASP A 358 -14.81 14.82 -11.52
C ASP A 358 -15.11 15.68 -12.77
N GLN A 359 -16.39 15.95 -13.04
CA GLN A 359 -16.92 16.90 -14.06
C GLN A 359 -16.91 16.47 -15.54
N LEU A 360 -16.39 15.30 -15.92
CA LEU A 360 -16.47 14.80 -17.31
C LEU A 360 -17.85 14.20 -17.65
N VAL A 361 -18.40 13.44 -16.71
CA VAL A 361 -19.73 12.79 -16.79
C VAL A 361 -20.51 13.03 -15.50
N TYR A 362 -21.79 12.66 -15.47
CA TYR A 362 -22.60 12.80 -14.25
C TYR A 362 -22.13 11.88 -13.12
N LYS A 363 -22.37 12.32 -11.88
CA LYS A 363 -21.71 11.82 -10.66
C LYS A 363 -21.82 10.32 -10.41
N SER A 364 -22.90 9.66 -10.81
CA SER A 364 -23.07 8.23 -10.53
C SER A 364 -22.19 7.33 -11.39
N ILE A 365 -21.70 7.81 -12.54
CA ILE A 365 -20.83 7.04 -13.45
C ILE A 365 -19.42 7.64 -13.59
N SER A 366 -19.11 8.68 -12.82
CA SER A 366 -17.81 9.39 -12.90
C SER A 366 -16.61 8.56 -12.44
N GLY A 367 -16.86 7.47 -11.72
CA GLY A 367 -15.84 6.48 -11.35
C GLY A 367 -15.86 5.22 -12.22
N HIS A 368 -16.76 5.11 -13.21
CA HIS A 368 -16.96 3.86 -13.95
C HIS A 368 -15.92 3.73 -15.08
N PRO A 369 -15.01 2.75 -15.07
CA PRO A 369 -13.97 2.64 -16.09
C PRO A 369 -14.51 2.24 -17.47
N ASP A 370 -15.59 1.47 -17.52
CA ASP A 370 -16.26 1.07 -18.76
C ASP A 370 -16.90 2.24 -19.54
N ILE A 371 -17.00 3.43 -18.94
CA ILE A 371 -17.42 4.67 -19.61
C ILE A 371 -16.29 5.26 -20.45
N PHE A 372 -15.03 4.99 -20.09
CA PHE A 372 -13.86 5.58 -20.72
C PHE A 372 -13.00 4.57 -21.48
N ILE A 373 -13.23 3.27 -21.28
CA ILE A 373 -12.39 2.19 -21.81
C ILE A 373 -13.26 1.09 -22.41
N CYS A 374 -13.09 0.84 -23.70
CA CYS A 374 -13.57 -0.36 -24.38
C CYS A 374 -12.41 -1.36 -24.52
N GLN A 375 -12.63 -2.62 -24.11
CA GLN A 375 -11.62 -3.67 -24.15
C GLN A 375 -12.05 -4.77 -25.11
N GLY A 376 -11.10 -5.25 -25.91
CA GLY A 376 -11.18 -6.49 -26.68
C GLY A 376 -9.85 -7.24 -26.61
N ASP A 377 -9.74 -8.37 -27.30
CA ASP A 377 -8.56 -9.24 -27.24
C ASP A 377 -7.31 -8.58 -27.83
N GLU A 378 -7.49 -7.70 -28.81
CA GLU A 378 -6.41 -7.00 -29.53
C GLU A 378 -5.88 -5.77 -28.79
N GLY A 379 -6.55 -5.33 -27.71
CA GLY A 379 -6.16 -4.15 -26.96
C GLY A 379 -7.33 -3.33 -26.43
N LEU A 380 -7.07 -2.05 -26.18
CA LEU A 380 -8.00 -1.09 -25.58
C LEU A 380 -8.26 0.09 -26.51
N VAL A 381 -9.52 0.53 -26.55
CA VAL A 381 -9.88 1.87 -27.03
C VAL A 381 -10.18 2.75 -25.83
N VAL A 382 -9.42 3.83 -25.67
CA VAL A 382 -9.47 4.71 -24.49
C VAL A 382 -9.91 6.13 -24.86
N ALA A 383 -10.73 6.73 -23.99
CA ALA A 383 -11.16 8.11 -24.10
C ALA A 383 -9.96 9.10 -24.10
N PRO A 384 -9.98 10.16 -24.93
CA PRO A 384 -8.90 11.13 -25.03
C PRO A 384 -8.42 11.79 -23.73
N GLY A 385 -9.36 12.07 -22.83
CA GLY A 385 -9.20 12.77 -21.56
C GLY A 385 -9.14 11.82 -20.36
N LEU A 386 -8.88 10.52 -20.58
CA LEU A 386 -8.62 9.58 -19.49
C LEU A 386 -7.44 10.10 -18.64
N PRO A 387 -7.55 10.17 -17.29
CA PRO A 387 -6.51 10.73 -16.45
C PRO A 387 -5.15 10.05 -16.60
N SER A 388 -4.07 10.81 -16.47
CA SER A 388 -2.69 10.30 -16.52
C SER A 388 -2.41 9.24 -15.45
N GLU A 389 -3.12 9.29 -14.33
CA GLU A 389 -3.09 8.29 -13.25
C GLU A 389 -3.54 6.89 -13.70
N ILE A 390 -4.35 6.81 -14.76
CA ILE A 390 -4.78 5.54 -15.37
C ILE A 390 -3.93 5.21 -16.60
N LEU A 391 -3.65 6.23 -17.43
CA LEU A 391 -2.88 6.05 -18.67
C LEU A 391 -1.45 5.57 -18.40
N LYS A 392 -0.79 6.05 -17.34
CA LYS A 392 0.58 5.66 -17.03
C LYS A 392 0.68 4.18 -16.63
N PRO A 393 -0.08 3.67 -15.64
CA PRO A 393 -0.11 2.25 -15.34
C PRO A 393 -0.49 1.38 -16.55
N LEU A 394 -1.45 1.83 -17.38
CA LEU A 394 -1.83 1.11 -18.60
C LEU A 394 -0.66 1.03 -19.60
N ALA A 395 0.04 2.14 -19.84
CA ALA A 395 1.21 2.17 -20.71
C ALA A 395 2.31 1.22 -20.21
N ASP A 396 2.50 1.14 -18.89
CA ASP A 396 3.48 0.25 -18.26
C ASP A 396 3.15 -1.24 -18.47
N THR A 397 1.90 -1.60 -18.80
CA THR A 397 1.55 -2.99 -19.15
C THR A 397 2.04 -3.39 -20.54
N GLY A 398 2.23 -2.44 -21.46
CA GLY A 398 2.52 -2.71 -22.87
C GLY A 398 1.30 -3.15 -23.69
N ILE A 399 0.07 -3.13 -23.13
CA ILE A 399 -1.15 -3.38 -23.89
C ILE A 399 -1.30 -2.34 -25.03
N ARG A 400 -1.75 -2.80 -26.20
CA ARG A 400 -2.07 -1.91 -27.31
C ARG A 400 -3.22 -1.00 -26.90
N MET A 401 -2.94 0.30 -26.81
CA MET A 401 -3.94 1.33 -26.55
C MET A 401 -4.14 2.20 -27.77
N ILE A 402 -5.40 2.38 -28.16
CA ILE A 402 -5.80 3.27 -29.25
C ILE A 402 -6.70 4.35 -28.66
N LYS A 403 -6.38 5.60 -28.99
CA LYS A 403 -7.15 6.76 -28.53
C LYS A 403 -8.41 6.89 -29.38
N GLY A 404 -9.58 6.98 -28.74
CA GLY A 404 -10.84 7.25 -29.43
C GLY A 404 -10.91 8.67 -29.99
N LEU A 405 -12.00 9.00 -30.70
CA LEU A 405 -12.14 10.32 -31.34
C LEU A 405 -12.47 11.42 -30.35
N VAL A 406 -13.39 11.16 -29.42
CA VAL A 406 -13.96 12.19 -28.54
C VAL A 406 -14.22 11.65 -27.15
N ASP A 407 -14.04 12.48 -26.14
CA ASP A 407 -14.39 12.11 -24.76
C ASP A 407 -15.88 11.80 -24.59
N PRO A 408 -16.25 10.97 -23.60
CA PRO A 408 -17.64 10.81 -23.18
C PRO A 408 -18.25 12.17 -22.85
N GLY A 409 -19.47 12.41 -23.35
CA GLY A 409 -20.21 13.63 -23.02
C GLY A 409 -20.79 13.61 -21.62
N LYS A 410 -21.22 14.79 -21.12
CA LYS A 410 -21.77 14.93 -19.76
C LYS A 410 -23.08 14.18 -19.53
N THR A 411 -23.82 13.89 -20.60
CA THR A 411 -25.17 13.30 -20.57
C THR A 411 -25.30 12.18 -21.58
N TYR A 412 -26.33 11.35 -21.40
CA TYR A 412 -26.71 10.35 -22.40
C TYR A 412 -27.28 11.06 -23.65
N PRO A 413 -26.99 10.56 -24.88
CA PRO A 413 -26.27 9.32 -25.19
C PRO A 413 -24.74 9.44 -25.25
N GLU A 414 -24.17 10.64 -25.28
CA GLU A 414 -22.74 10.87 -25.49
C GLU A 414 -21.86 10.29 -24.38
N SER A 415 -22.40 10.13 -23.17
CA SER A 415 -21.70 9.51 -22.04
C SER A 415 -21.46 8.01 -22.19
N ALA A 416 -22.05 7.34 -23.18
CA ALA A 416 -21.98 5.88 -23.33
C ALA A 416 -21.12 5.40 -24.51
N ARG A 417 -20.39 6.28 -25.19
CA ARG A 417 -19.67 6.00 -26.46
C ARG A 417 -18.75 4.78 -26.44
N TYR A 418 -18.08 4.53 -25.29
CA TYR A 418 -17.11 3.45 -25.12
C TYR A 418 -17.70 2.20 -24.45
N ASN A 419 -18.98 2.22 -24.06
CA ASN A 419 -19.59 1.17 -23.24
C ASN A 419 -20.01 -0.07 -24.06
N ALA A 420 -19.33 -0.32 -25.18
CA ALA A 420 -19.54 -1.50 -26.02
C ALA A 420 -18.95 -2.76 -25.37
N VAL A 421 -19.56 -3.91 -25.65
CA VAL A 421 -19.01 -5.23 -25.34
C VAL A 421 -18.45 -5.85 -26.61
N VAL A 422 -17.19 -6.26 -26.56
CA VAL A 422 -16.48 -6.90 -27.66
C VAL A 422 -16.23 -8.36 -27.29
N THR A 423 -16.67 -9.28 -28.14
CA THR A 423 -16.39 -10.73 -28.06
C THR A 423 -15.69 -11.18 -29.34
N PRO A 424 -15.19 -12.42 -29.44
CA PRO A 424 -14.61 -12.92 -30.69
C PRO A 424 -15.54 -12.79 -31.90
N ASP A 425 -16.85 -12.97 -31.73
CA ASP A 425 -17.82 -12.88 -32.83
C ASP A 425 -18.48 -11.50 -33.00
N PHE A 426 -18.60 -10.71 -31.93
CA PHE A 426 -19.49 -9.55 -31.92
C PHE A 426 -18.87 -8.26 -31.37
N ILE A 427 -19.31 -7.13 -31.92
CA ILE A 427 -19.33 -5.84 -31.24
C ILE A 427 -20.79 -5.54 -30.92
N ILE A 428 -21.13 -5.50 -29.64
CA ILE A 428 -22.50 -5.32 -29.14
C ILE A 428 -22.60 -3.94 -28.51
N HIS A 429 -23.39 -3.05 -29.10
CA HIS A 429 -23.62 -1.71 -28.58
C HIS A 429 -24.79 -1.01 -29.28
N ASN A 430 -25.15 0.18 -28.79
CA ASN A 430 -25.89 1.13 -29.59
C ASN A 430 -24.98 1.72 -30.68
N LEU A 431 -24.95 1.03 -31.83
CA LEU A 431 -24.13 1.39 -33.01
C LEU A 431 -24.31 2.83 -33.53
N LYS A 432 -25.39 3.53 -33.15
CA LYS A 432 -25.60 4.94 -33.52
C LYS A 432 -24.71 5.90 -32.73
N ILE A 433 -24.17 5.47 -31.60
CA ILE A 433 -23.42 6.31 -30.66
C ILE A 433 -22.02 5.76 -30.36
N THR A 434 -21.71 4.52 -30.76
CA THR A 434 -20.37 3.91 -30.61
C THR A 434 -19.30 4.83 -31.19
N ASP A 435 -18.18 5.00 -30.47
CA ASP A 435 -17.00 5.63 -31.05
C ASP A 435 -16.48 4.78 -32.23
N PRO A 436 -16.35 5.33 -33.46
CA PRO A 436 -16.03 4.54 -34.64
C PRO A 436 -14.65 3.87 -34.55
N VAL A 437 -13.73 4.37 -33.71
CA VAL A 437 -12.41 3.77 -33.47
C VAL A 437 -12.56 2.35 -32.90
N ILE A 438 -13.66 2.03 -32.22
CA ILE A 438 -13.95 0.67 -31.73
C ILE A 438 -14.08 -0.30 -32.91
N PHE A 439 -14.76 0.08 -34.00
CA PHE A 439 -14.90 -0.77 -35.18
C PHE A 439 -13.58 -0.94 -35.93
N GLU A 440 -12.77 0.12 -35.98
CA GLU A 440 -11.45 0.10 -36.61
C GLU A 440 -10.44 -0.74 -35.82
N THR A 441 -10.54 -0.72 -34.50
CA THR A 441 -9.64 -1.42 -33.58
C THR A 441 -9.91 -2.92 -33.53
N PHE A 442 -11.19 -3.31 -33.60
CA PHE A 442 -11.64 -4.71 -33.46
C PHE A 442 -12.33 -5.22 -34.75
N PRO A 443 -11.63 -5.26 -35.90
CA PRO A 443 -12.22 -5.65 -37.18
C PRO A 443 -12.64 -7.12 -37.19
N GLY A 444 -13.45 -7.50 -38.18
CA GLY A 444 -13.82 -8.91 -38.43
C GLY A 444 -14.99 -9.44 -37.59
N ARG A 445 -15.53 -8.63 -36.67
CA ARG A 445 -16.67 -8.98 -35.81
C ARG A 445 -18.00 -8.53 -36.40
N LYS A 446 -19.07 -9.27 -36.13
CA LYS A 446 -20.44 -8.88 -36.48
C LYS A 446 -20.91 -7.74 -35.56
N HIS A 447 -21.58 -6.74 -36.11
CA HIS A 447 -22.11 -5.65 -35.31
C HIS A 447 -23.53 -5.97 -34.87
N LEU A 448 -23.74 -6.21 -33.58
CA LEU A 448 -25.07 -6.44 -33.00
C LEU A 448 -25.60 -5.14 -32.38
N HIS A 449 -26.60 -4.57 -33.02
CA HIS A 449 -27.23 -3.34 -32.53
C HIS A 449 -28.18 -3.63 -31.36
N VAL A 450 -28.00 -2.89 -30.27
CA VAL A 450 -28.95 -2.82 -29.15
C VAL A 450 -29.29 -1.36 -28.85
N ASN A 451 -30.50 -1.07 -28.40
CA ASN A 451 -30.88 0.32 -28.06
C ASN A 451 -30.23 0.82 -26.76
N GLN A 452 -29.89 -0.11 -25.84
CA GLN A 452 -29.25 0.20 -24.57
C GLN A 452 -27.82 0.72 -24.81
N GLY A 453 -27.57 1.99 -24.49
CA GLY A 453 -26.24 2.60 -24.68
C GLY A 453 -25.25 2.20 -23.59
N TYR A 454 -25.70 2.02 -22.34
CA TYR A 454 -24.83 1.49 -21.28
C TYR A 454 -24.73 -0.04 -21.38
N THR A 455 -24.31 -0.53 -22.54
CA THR A 455 -24.31 -1.97 -22.84
C THR A 455 -23.40 -2.74 -21.89
N ARG A 456 -22.14 -2.32 -21.70
CA ARG A 456 -21.17 -3.00 -20.81
C ARG A 456 -21.56 -2.93 -19.33
N CYS A 457 -22.20 -1.85 -18.89
CA CYS A 457 -22.79 -1.83 -17.54
C CYS A 457 -23.89 -2.90 -17.38
N ASN A 458 -24.58 -3.24 -18.47
CA ASN A 458 -25.73 -4.13 -18.49
C ASN A 458 -25.44 -5.53 -19.04
N LEU A 459 -24.24 -5.83 -19.51
CA LEU A 459 -23.93 -7.05 -20.23
C LEU A 459 -22.54 -7.59 -19.86
N LEU A 460 -22.53 -8.79 -19.27
CA LEU A 460 -21.34 -9.58 -19.02
C LEU A 460 -21.28 -10.71 -20.05
N ALA A 461 -20.19 -10.77 -20.82
CA ALA A 461 -19.91 -11.89 -21.71
C ALA A 461 -19.06 -12.93 -20.98
N LEU A 462 -19.53 -14.18 -20.95
CA LEU A 462 -18.81 -15.35 -20.42
C LEU A 462 -18.33 -16.17 -21.61
N GLY A 463 -17.22 -15.71 -22.20
CA GLY A 463 -16.77 -16.19 -23.51
C GLY A 463 -17.66 -15.67 -24.65
N ASN A 464 -17.94 -16.54 -25.62
CA ASN A 464 -18.60 -16.14 -26.86
C ASN A 464 -20.08 -16.55 -26.98
N ASP A 465 -20.54 -17.48 -26.13
CA ASP A 465 -21.87 -18.09 -26.25
C ASP A 465 -22.80 -17.82 -25.07
N HIS A 466 -22.25 -17.49 -23.90
CA HIS A 466 -23.00 -17.25 -22.67
C HIS A 466 -22.93 -15.78 -22.26
N PHE A 467 -24.09 -15.20 -21.94
CA PHE A 467 -24.21 -13.81 -21.54
C PHE A 467 -25.11 -13.64 -20.33
N ILE A 468 -24.74 -12.75 -19.41
CA ILE A 468 -25.61 -12.30 -18.33
C ILE A 468 -25.95 -10.84 -18.58
N THR A 469 -27.24 -10.50 -18.57
CA THR A 469 -27.68 -9.12 -18.78
C THR A 469 -28.75 -8.68 -17.80
N SER A 470 -28.75 -7.40 -17.45
CA SER A 470 -29.83 -6.77 -16.69
C SER A 470 -30.80 -5.96 -17.57
N ASP A 471 -30.76 -6.14 -18.90
CA ASP A 471 -31.59 -5.44 -19.87
C ASP A 471 -32.31 -6.42 -20.83
N HIS A 472 -33.64 -6.40 -20.83
CA HIS A 472 -34.46 -7.28 -21.70
C HIS A 472 -34.36 -6.94 -23.20
N GLY A 473 -33.90 -5.74 -23.56
CA GLY A 473 -33.59 -5.38 -24.95
C GLY A 473 -32.34 -6.10 -25.45
N ILE A 474 -31.29 -6.10 -24.64
CA ILE A 474 -30.05 -6.86 -24.90
C ILE A 474 -30.35 -8.36 -24.92
N GLU A 475 -31.11 -8.86 -23.94
CA GLU A 475 -31.49 -10.28 -23.86
C GLU A 475 -32.14 -10.78 -25.15
N ARG A 476 -33.16 -10.04 -25.65
CA ARG A 476 -33.87 -10.41 -26.88
C ARG A 476 -32.95 -10.39 -28.10
N ALA A 477 -32.08 -9.39 -28.23
CA ALA A 477 -31.16 -9.27 -29.35
C ALA A 477 -30.17 -10.45 -29.40
N LEU A 478 -29.62 -10.86 -28.26
CA LEU A 478 -28.69 -11.98 -28.16
C LEU A 478 -29.36 -13.33 -28.39
N ARG A 479 -30.57 -13.55 -27.85
CA ARG A 479 -31.34 -14.78 -28.11
C ARG A 479 -31.72 -14.94 -29.57
N GLN A 480 -32.02 -13.84 -30.28
CA GLN A 480 -32.32 -13.87 -31.72
C GLN A 480 -31.14 -14.34 -32.57
N VAL A 481 -29.90 -14.13 -32.12
CA VAL A 481 -28.70 -14.64 -32.77
C VAL A 481 -28.20 -15.96 -32.17
N GLY A 482 -29.06 -16.66 -31.41
CA GLY A 482 -28.82 -18.02 -30.93
C GLY A 482 -27.91 -18.13 -29.70
N LYS A 483 -27.70 -17.05 -28.96
CA LYS A 483 -26.84 -17.04 -27.77
C LYS A 483 -27.61 -17.41 -26.50
N MET A 484 -26.90 -18.00 -25.54
CA MET A 484 -27.46 -18.34 -24.23
C MET A 484 -27.41 -17.11 -23.33
N VAL A 485 -28.56 -16.74 -22.76
CA VAL A 485 -28.67 -15.49 -21.99
C VAL A 485 -29.44 -15.70 -20.71
N LEU A 486 -28.82 -15.36 -19.58
CA LEU A 486 -29.45 -15.21 -18.28
C LEU A 486 -29.81 -13.74 -18.04
N PHE A 487 -31.05 -13.48 -17.67
CA PHE A 487 -31.46 -12.16 -17.17
C PHE A 487 -31.22 -12.07 -15.65
N ALA A 488 -30.46 -11.06 -15.23
CA ALA A 488 -30.17 -10.78 -13.82
C ALA A 488 -30.93 -9.53 -13.36
N ASP A 489 -31.82 -9.70 -12.39
CA ASP A 489 -32.62 -8.64 -11.78
C ASP A 489 -31.71 -7.55 -11.19
N PRO A 490 -31.79 -6.30 -11.67
CA PRO A 490 -30.92 -5.24 -11.17
C PRO A 490 -31.34 -4.71 -9.79
N ALA A 491 -32.56 -4.99 -9.30
CA ALA A 491 -33.09 -4.45 -8.06
C ALA A 491 -32.20 -4.60 -6.80
N PRO A 492 -31.46 -5.72 -6.60
CA PRO A 492 -30.60 -5.92 -5.43
C PRO A 492 -29.26 -5.17 -5.49
N VAL A 493 -28.88 -4.61 -6.65
CA VAL A 493 -27.56 -4.03 -6.86
C VAL A 493 -27.52 -2.56 -6.44
N LYS A 494 -26.55 -2.19 -5.61
CA LYS A 494 -26.36 -0.82 -5.13
C LYS A 494 -25.57 0.03 -6.11
N LEU A 495 -26.08 1.21 -6.41
CA LEU A 495 -25.36 2.29 -7.09
C LEU A 495 -25.70 3.63 -6.47
N LYS A 496 -24.69 4.37 -6.02
CA LYS A 496 -24.90 5.63 -5.30
C LYS A 496 -25.54 6.69 -6.20
N GLY A 497 -26.68 7.22 -5.79
CA GLY A 497 -27.40 8.27 -6.53
C GLY A 497 -28.33 7.75 -7.63
N GLN A 498 -28.52 6.42 -7.71
CA GLN A 498 -29.48 5.78 -8.60
C GLN A 498 -30.38 4.84 -7.80
N LYS A 499 -31.51 4.43 -8.39
CA LYS A 499 -32.45 3.47 -7.76
C LYS A 499 -31.76 2.12 -7.50
N ASN A 500 -31.00 1.66 -8.49
CA ASN A 500 -30.25 0.42 -8.48
C ASN A 500 -29.10 0.53 -9.50
N GLY A 501 -28.07 -0.30 -9.33
CA GLY A 501 -27.06 -0.57 -10.36
C GLY A 501 -27.46 -1.77 -11.22
N PHE A 502 -26.47 -2.38 -11.87
CA PHE A 502 -26.65 -3.58 -12.69
C PHE A 502 -25.66 -4.68 -12.28
N PHE A 503 -26.07 -5.95 -12.36
CA PHE A 503 -25.19 -7.04 -11.95
C PHE A 503 -23.89 -7.11 -12.77
N PRO A 504 -23.91 -6.97 -14.11
CA PRO A 504 -22.66 -6.91 -14.89
C PRO A 504 -21.73 -5.76 -14.50
N GLY A 505 -22.27 -4.63 -14.04
CA GLY A 505 -21.49 -3.50 -13.49
C GLY A 505 -20.75 -3.82 -12.19
N CYS A 506 -21.12 -4.90 -11.49
CA CYS A 506 -20.38 -5.44 -10.34
C CYS A 506 -19.20 -6.34 -10.74
N CYS A 507 -19.12 -6.73 -12.02
CA CYS A 507 -18.32 -7.88 -12.44
C CYS A 507 -17.07 -7.51 -13.23
N GLY A 508 -16.13 -8.45 -13.28
CA GLY A 508 -15.06 -8.50 -14.26
C GLY A 508 -14.65 -9.93 -14.55
N ILE A 509 -13.89 -10.11 -15.62
CA ILE A 509 -13.38 -11.42 -16.04
C ILE A 509 -11.86 -11.42 -15.87
N PHE A 510 -11.33 -12.44 -15.22
CA PHE A 510 -9.90 -12.70 -15.15
C PHE A 510 -9.62 -14.18 -15.27
N ARG A 511 -8.99 -14.58 -16.40
CA ARG A 511 -8.80 -15.99 -16.75
C ARG A 511 -10.17 -16.69 -16.78
N ASP A 512 -10.32 -17.79 -16.07
CA ASP A 512 -11.56 -18.56 -15.99
C ASP A 512 -12.43 -18.14 -14.79
N GLU A 513 -12.16 -16.98 -14.17
CA GLU A 513 -12.90 -16.48 -13.00
C GLU A 513 -13.77 -15.25 -13.32
N VAL A 514 -14.99 -15.24 -12.79
CA VAL A 514 -15.86 -14.06 -12.66
C VAL A 514 -15.60 -13.40 -11.32
N LEU A 515 -14.98 -12.23 -11.33
CA LEU A 515 -14.78 -11.39 -10.16
C LEU A 515 -16.08 -10.64 -9.85
N ILE A 516 -16.56 -10.69 -8.60
CA ILE A 516 -17.83 -10.03 -8.21
C ILE A 516 -17.60 -9.06 -7.05
N ALA A 517 -17.93 -7.78 -7.26
CA ALA A 517 -17.92 -6.75 -6.22
C ALA A 517 -19.11 -6.88 -5.26
N GLY A 518 -19.07 -7.91 -4.42
CA GLY A 518 -20.07 -8.25 -3.41
C GLY A 518 -20.26 -9.75 -3.32
N SER A 519 -21.39 -10.17 -2.73
CA SER A 519 -21.76 -11.57 -2.60
C SER A 519 -23.14 -11.85 -3.20
N LEU A 520 -23.24 -12.92 -3.98
CA LEU A 520 -24.48 -13.43 -4.57
C LEU A 520 -25.49 -13.86 -3.50
N ASN A 521 -25.09 -14.02 -2.23
CA ASN A 521 -26.02 -14.20 -1.11
C ASN A 521 -27.03 -13.05 -0.96
N HIS A 522 -26.74 -11.88 -1.55
CA HIS A 522 -27.64 -10.72 -1.56
C HIS A 522 -28.48 -10.61 -2.85
N HIS A 523 -28.47 -11.64 -3.71
CA HIS A 523 -29.22 -11.65 -4.97
C HIS A 523 -30.29 -12.75 -4.96
N PRO A 524 -31.56 -12.48 -5.34
CA PRO A 524 -32.64 -13.46 -5.30
C PRO A 524 -32.43 -14.61 -6.29
N GLN A 525 -31.70 -14.37 -7.38
CA GLN A 525 -31.39 -15.37 -8.41
C GLN A 525 -30.02 -16.05 -8.20
N LYS A 526 -29.52 -16.13 -6.96
CA LYS A 526 -28.19 -16.71 -6.66
C LYS A 526 -27.96 -18.06 -7.35
N SER A 527 -28.90 -19.00 -7.21
CA SER A 527 -28.76 -20.36 -7.75
C SER A 527 -28.67 -20.34 -9.28
N ASP A 528 -29.57 -19.64 -9.96
CA ASP A 528 -29.56 -19.53 -11.42
C ASP A 528 -28.24 -18.93 -11.94
N MET A 529 -27.69 -17.96 -11.21
CA MET A 529 -26.43 -17.29 -11.59
C MET A 529 -25.21 -18.19 -11.37
N LEU A 530 -25.17 -18.94 -10.27
CA LEU A 530 -24.12 -19.94 -10.02
C LEU A 530 -24.13 -20.99 -11.13
N ASP A 531 -25.29 -21.61 -11.37
CA ASP A 531 -25.44 -22.68 -12.36
C ASP A 531 -25.08 -22.20 -13.78
N PHE A 532 -25.47 -20.97 -14.14
CA PHE A 532 -25.19 -20.41 -15.45
C PHE A 532 -23.70 -20.08 -15.64
N ILE A 533 -23.03 -19.54 -14.62
CA ILE A 533 -21.59 -19.24 -14.69
C ILE A 533 -20.78 -20.54 -14.74
N GLU A 534 -21.16 -21.55 -13.95
CA GLU A 534 -20.51 -22.87 -13.97
C GLU A 534 -20.71 -23.59 -15.31
N THR A 535 -21.92 -23.52 -15.90
CA THR A 535 -22.19 -24.09 -17.23
C THR A 535 -21.37 -23.40 -18.33
N ALA A 536 -21.03 -22.12 -18.15
CA ALA A 536 -20.12 -21.40 -19.04
C ALA A 536 -18.63 -21.79 -18.83
N GLY A 537 -18.33 -22.70 -17.91
CA GLY A 537 -16.98 -23.17 -17.61
C GLY A 537 -16.16 -22.21 -16.75
N MET A 538 -16.82 -21.35 -15.98
CA MET A 538 -16.17 -20.31 -15.19
C MET A 538 -16.35 -20.52 -13.68
N GLU A 539 -15.35 -20.11 -12.92
CA GLU A 539 -15.38 -20.06 -11.45
C GLU A 539 -15.83 -18.67 -10.96
N ILE A 540 -16.29 -18.59 -9.71
CA ILE A 540 -16.74 -17.33 -9.10
C ILE A 540 -15.79 -16.93 -7.98
N ARG A 541 -15.38 -15.67 -8.00
CA ARG A 541 -14.64 -15.04 -6.91
C ARG A 541 -15.36 -13.81 -6.39
N GLU A 542 -16.07 -13.97 -5.28
CA GLU A 542 -16.68 -12.88 -4.53
C GLU A 542 -15.60 -12.07 -3.81
N LEU A 543 -15.52 -10.76 -4.09
CA LEU A 543 -14.44 -9.92 -3.56
C LEU A 543 -14.64 -9.58 -2.08
N PHE A 544 -15.87 -9.66 -1.56
CA PHE A 544 -16.20 -9.52 -0.13
C PHE A 544 -17.63 -9.99 0.17
N ALA A 545 -17.89 -10.34 1.43
CA ALA A 545 -19.19 -10.82 1.91
C ALA A 545 -20.16 -9.66 2.23
N GLY A 546 -20.57 -8.88 1.23
CA GLY A 546 -21.56 -7.80 1.39
C GLY A 546 -22.45 -7.59 0.17
N GLU A 547 -23.23 -6.50 0.19
CA GLU A 547 -24.17 -6.17 -0.90
C GLU A 547 -23.44 -5.98 -2.24
N LEU A 548 -24.07 -6.45 -3.32
CA LEU A 548 -23.59 -6.24 -4.68
C LEU A 548 -23.52 -4.74 -4.98
N THR A 549 -22.34 -4.26 -5.35
CA THR A 549 -22.09 -2.84 -5.62
C THR A 549 -21.66 -2.67 -7.06
N ASP A 550 -22.39 -1.84 -7.81
CA ASP A 550 -22.00 -1.48 -9.18
C ASP A 550 -20.82 -0.50 -9.13
N VAL A 551 -19.72 -0.93 -9.74
CA VAL A 551 -18.43 -0.23 -9.73
C VAL A 551 -18.01 0.23 -11.13
N GLY A 552 -18.91 0.09 -12.13
CA GLY A 552 -18.62 0.32 -13.53
C GLY A 552 -17.76 -0.76 -14.18
N GLY A 553 -17.88 -1.98 -13.66
CA GLY A 553 -17.09 -3.13 -14.06
C GLY A 553 -15.68 -3.15 -13.46
N ILE A 554 -15.03 -4.30 -13.64
CA ILE A 554 -13.65 -4.56 -13.23
C ILE A 554 -12.87 -4.94 -14.49
N ILE A 555 -12.10 -4.00 -15.03
CA ILE A 555 -11.27 -4.24 -16.21
C ILE A 555 -9.94 -4.82 -15.74
N VAL A 556 -9.62 -6.04 -16.17
CA VAL A 556 -8.37 -6.69 -15.82
C VAL A 556 -7.49 -6.77 -17.06
N ILE A 557 -6.28 -6.22 -16.96
CA ILE A 557 -5.23 -6.30 -17.97
C ILE A 557 -4.22 -7.32 -17.47
N PRO A 558 -4.15 -8.52 -18.08
CA PRO A 558 -3.15 -9.50 -17.74
C PRO A 558 -1.76 -8.89 -17.87
N ALA A 559 -0.82 -9.33 -17.04
CA ALA A 559 0.56 -9.08 -17.36
C ALA A 559 0.94 -9.77 -18.66
N ASN A 560 1.75 -9.09 -19.47
CA ASN A 560 2.34 -9.69 -20.65
C ASN A 560 2.91 -11.07 -20.27
N LYS A 561 2.32 -12.12 -20.84
CA LYS A 561 3.12 -13.28 -21.17
C LYS A 561 4.19 -12.76 -22.12
N GLU A 562 5.44 -13.09 -21.89
CA GLU A 562 6.37 -13.14 -23.01
C GLU A 562 5.65 -13.88 -24.11
N SER A 563 5.49 -13.19 -25.22
CA SER A 563 4.90 -13.70 -26.43
C SER A 563 5.43 -15.11 -26.70
N ASP A 564 4.51 -16.05 -26.87
CA ASP A 564 4.70 -17.16 -27.81
C ASP A 564 4.90 -16.55 -29.21
N LEU A 565 6.05 -15.91 -29.43
CA LEU A 565 6.58 -15.59 -30.74
C LEU A 565 7.62 -16.69 -30.99
N ASN A 566 7.15 -17.69 -31.75
CA ASN A 566 7.96 -18.69 -32.42
C ASN A 566 9.21 -18.11 -33.08
#